data_AF-A0A2Z7BFK9-F1
#
_entry.id   AF-A0A2Z7BFK9-F1
#
_cell.length_a   1.000
_cell.length_b   1.000
_cell.length_c   1.000
_cell.angle_alpha   90.00
_cell.angle_beta   90.00
_cell.angle_gamma   90.00
#
_symmetry.space_group_name_H-M   'P 1'
#
loop_
_entity.id
_entity.type
_entity.pdbx_description
1 polymer ?
#
loop_
_entity_poly.entity_id
_entity_poly.type
_entity_poly.pdbx_seq_one_letter_code
_entity_poly.pdbx_strand_id
1 'polypeptide(L)'
;MEVERVQSISHLSKHAGTIPPEFIRSENEQPAVTTLHGVSLQVPVIDLHSNDEENLVKLVAEASKEWGIFQVVKHGIPDEVIAKLQSVGREFFELPNEEKELVAKTSESGIEGYGTSLQKEVEGKKGWVDHLFHKIWPPREINYRFWPKNPPEYRSKRDVCRETEGSHKQVLLKWLSLGLGLQGHELKAGVGGDDAVFLMKINFYPPCPRPDLALGVVAHTDMSSITILVPNEVQGLQVFRDGHWYDVKYIPNALIVHIGDQIEILSNGEYKAVLHRSTVNKDQTRMSWPVFIEPPPEFEVGPIAELCADGPSKYKTKKYKDYVYCKLNKIPQ
;
A
#
# COMPACT_ATOMS: atom_id res chain seq x y z
N MET A 1 27.92 11.09 0.08
CA MET A 1 27.50 10.64 -1.27
C MET A 1 26.08 11.11 -1.47
N GLU A 2 25.83 11.80 -2.57
CA GLU A 2 24.48 12.20 -2.97
C GLU A 2 23.64 10.93 -3.20
N VAL A 3 22.41 10.89 -2.70
CA VAL A 3 21.54 9.72 -2.87
C VAL A 3 20.99 9.75 -4.29
N GLU A 4 21.44 8.83 -5.13
CA GLU A 4 20.98 8.74 -6.51
C GLU A 4 19.52 8.25 -6.55
N ARG A 5 18.65 9.01 -7.23
CA ARG A 5 17.22 8.72 -7.40
C ARG A 5 17.00 7.81 -8.59
N VAL A 6 16.03 6.90 -8.50
CA VAL A 6 15.74 5.92 -9.56
C VAL A 6 15.27 6.63 -10.82
N GLN A 7 14.53 7.74 -10.70
CA GLN A 7 14.15 8.59 -11.83
C GLN A 7 15.37 9.08 -12.61
N SER A 8 16.41 9.56 -11.94
CA SER A 8 17.66 10.00 -12.59
C SER A 8 18.37 8.84 -13.28
N ILE A 9 18.47 7.68 -12.62
CA ILE A 9 19.07 6.46 -13.18
C ILE A 9 18.32 6.00 -14.44
N SER A 10 16.99 6.03 -14.41
CA SER A 10 16.12 5.70 -15.53
C SER A 10 16.39 6.61 -16.73
N HIS A 11 16.52 7.93 -16.52
CA HIS A 11 16.84 8.87 -17.59
C HIS A 11 18.18 8.58 -18.25
N LEU A 12 19.22 8.27 -17.44
CA LEU A 12 20.56 7.93 -17.94
C LEU A 12 20.59 6.57 -18.65
N SER A 13 19.79 5.60 -18.18
CA SER A 13 19.80 4.22 -18.67
C SER A 13 18.89 3.99 -19.88
N LYS A 14 18.07 4.98 -20.28
CA LYS A 14 17.03 4.86 -21.31
C LYS A 14 17.53 4.27 -22.64
N HIS A 15 18.77 4.57 -23.02
CA HIS A 15 19.37 4.09 -24.27
C HIS A 15 20.37 2.93 -24.09
N ALA A 16 20.72 2.58 -22.86
CA ALA A 16 21.72 1.56 -22.56
C ALA A 16 21.20 0.13 -22.70
N GLY A 17 19.88 -0.08 -22.60
CA GLY A 17 19.27 -1.42 -22.64
C GLY A 17 19.61 -2.31 -21.44
N THR A 18 20.29 -1.76 -20.44
CA THR A 18 20.71 -2.42 -19.21
C THR A 18 20.30 -1.60 -17.99
N ILE A 19 20.37 -2.21 -16.81
CA ILE A 19 20.13 -1.56 -15.52
C ILE A 19 21.28 -1.90 -14.56
N PRO A 20 21.55 -1.04 -13.55
CA PRO A 20 22.61 -1.33 -12.58
C PRO A 20 22.36 -2.65 -11.80
N PRO A 21 23.42 -3.39 -11.43
CA PRO A 21 23.29 -4.72 -10.82
C PRO A 21 22.52 -4.77 -9.49
N GLU A 22 22.47 -3.67 -8.75
CA GLU A 22 21.69 -3.59 -7.51
C GLU A 22 20.17 -3.65 -7.74
N PHE A 23 19.69 -3.37 -8.96
CA PHE A 23 18.27 -3.45 -9.31
C PHE A 23 17.86 -4.84 -9.83
N ILE A 24 18.83 -5.60 -10.35
CA ILE A 24 18.61 -6.96 -10.89
C ILE A 24 18.26 -7.90 -9.74
N ARG A 25 17.07 -8.51 -9.80
CA ARG A 25 16.60 -9.51 -8.83
C ARG A 25 17.31 -10.87 -9.01
N SER A 26 17.31 -11.70 -7.97
CA SER A 26 17.72 -13.10 -8.11
C SER A 26 16.76 -13.85 -9.05
N GLU A 27 17.22 -14.92 -9.69
CA GLU A 27 16.45 -15.65 -10.71
C GLU A 27 15.05 -16.08 -10.24
N ASN A 28 14.93 -16.47 -8.97
CA ASN A 28 13.67 -16.87 -8.32
C ASN A 28 12.76 -15.69 -7.92
N GLU A 29 13.16 -14.45 -8.18
CA GLU A 29 12.38 -13.23 -7.93
C GLU A 29 12.10 -12.44 -9.21
N GLN A 30 12.80 -12.73 -10.31
CA GLN A 30 12.68 -12.00 -11.57
C GLN A 30 11.28 -12.15 -12.17
N PRO A 31 10.61 -11.03 -12.56
CA PRO A 31 9.30 -11.09 -13.20
C PRO A 31 9.23 -12.00 -14.42
N ALA A 32 10.30 -12.08 -15.23
CA ALA A 32 10.37 -12.92 -16.43
C ALA A 32 10.17 -14.42 -16.16
N VAL A 33 10.60 -14.88 -14.99
CA VAL A 33 10.60 -16.30 -14.61
C VAL A 33 9.39 -16.63 -13.75
N THR A 34 9.01 -15.69 -12.88
CA THR A 34 8.07 -15.94 -11.78
C THR A 34 6.64 -15.48 -12.04
N THR A 35 6.43 -14.59 -13.03
CA THR A 35 5.10 -14.12 -13.41
C THR A 35 4.40 -15.17 -14.26
N LEU A 36 3.19 -15.54 -13.85
CA LEU A 36 2.30 -16.34 -14.69
C LEU A 36 1.74 -15.46 -15.81
N HIS A 37 2.23 -15.69 -17.02
CA HIS A 37 1.75 -14.99 -18.21
C HIS A 37 0.54 -15.70 -18.84
N GLY A 38 -0.37 -14.93 -19.44
CA GLY A 38 -1.49 -15.45 -20.21
C GLY A 38 -2.70 -15.94 -19.40
N VAL A 39 -2.65 -15.88 -18.07
CA VAL A 39 -3.78 -16.17 -17.18
C VAL A 39 -4.25 -14.88 -16.51
N SER A 40 -5.53 -14.54 -16.69
CA SER A 40 -6.15 -13.41 -15.99
C SER A 40 -6.94 -13.93 -14.80
N LEU A 41 -6.27 -14.08 -13.66
CA LEU A 41 -6.99 -14.17 -12.38
C LEU A 41 -7.55 -12.77 -12.06
N GLN A 42 -8.79 -12.72 -11.60
CA GLN A 42 -9.44 -11.47 -11.23
C GLN A 42 -9.69 -11.47 -9.73
N VAL A 43 -9.15 -10.47 -9.06
CA VAL A 43 -9.50 -10.19 -7.67
C VAL A 43 -11.01 -9.86 -7.59
N PRO A 44 -11.68 -10.18 -6.47
CA PRO A 44 -13.09 -9.85 -6.29
C PRO A 44 -13.36 -8.36 -6.53
N VAL A 45 -14.54 -8.07 -7.09
CA VAL A 45 -15.01 -6.71 -7.33
C VAL A 45 -16.28 -6.50 -6.54
N ILE A 46 -16.31 -5.47 -5.69
CA ILE A 46 -17.43 -5.19 -4.79
C ILE A 46 -17.99 -3.81 -5.11
N ASP A 47 -19.29 -3.77 -5.41
CA ASP A 47 -20.05 -2.54 -5.66
C ASP A 47 -20.62 -2.00 -4.35
N LEU A 48 -20.06 -0.88 -3.87
CA LEU A 48 -20.46 -0.29 -2.58
C LEU A 48 -21.77 0.50 -2.63
N HIS A 49 -22.38 0.68 -3.80
CA HIS A 49 -23.68 1.35 -3.95
C HIS A 49 -24.87 0.41 -3.67
N SER A 50 -24.62 -0.87 -3.39
CA SER A 50 -25.67 -1.81 -3.00
C SER A 50 -26.36 -1.37 -1.71
N ASN A 51 -27.69 -1.39 -1.69
CA ASN A 51 -28.48 -1.13 -0.48
C ASN A 51 -28.59 -2.35 0.46
N ASP A 52 -28.04 -3.49 0.04
CA ASP A 52 -28.03 -4.74 0.82
C ASP A 52 -26.74 -4.83 1.65
N GLU A 53 -26.80 -4.36 2.89
CA GLU A 53 -25.66 -4.39 3.83
C GLU A 53 -25.25 -5.83 4.19
N GLU A 54 -26.19 -6.76 4.31
CA GLU A 54 -25.88 -8.15 4.66
C GLU A 54 -25.05 -8.83 3.55
N ASN A 55 -25.44 -8.61 2.30
CA ASN A 55 -24.67 -9.09 1.16
C ASN A 55 -23.29 -8.41 1.06
N LEU A 56 -23.19 -7.11 1.35
CA LEU A 56 -21.89 -6.40 1.38
C LEU A 56 -20.95 -6.96 2.44
N VAL A 57 -21.47 -7.21 3.65
CA VAL A 57 -20.72 -7.88 4.73
C VAL A 57 -20.16 -9.22 4.25
N LYS A 58 -21.01 -10.04 3.64
CA LYS A 58 -20.61 -11.36 3.12
C LYS A 58 -19.52 -11.25 2.04
N LEU A 59 -19.72 -10.41 1.04
CA LEU A 59 -18.76 -10.23 -0.06
C LEU A 59 -17.40 -9.74 0.42
N VAL A 60 -17.39 -8.76 1.34
CA VAL A 60 -16.16 -8.23 1.93
C VAL A 60 -15.45 -9.29 2.77
N ALA A 61 -16.20 -10.05 3.58
CA ALA A 61 -15.64 -11.12 4.40
C ALA A 61 -15.04 -12.25 3.55
N GLU A 62 -15.76 -12.72 2.53
CA GLU A 62 -15.29 -13.77 1.60
C GLU A 62 -14.05 -13.31 0.83
N ALA A 63 -14.04 -12.09 0.29
CA ALA A 63 -12.87 -11.55 -0.39
C ALA A 63 -11.66 -11.42 0.56
N SER A 64 -11.89 -11.00 1.80
CA SER A 64 -10.83 -10.83 2.80
C SER A 64 -10.26 -12.15 3.30
N LYS A 65 -11.10 -13.19 3.39
CA LYS A 65 -10.71 -14.55 3.78
C LYS A 65 -10.02 -15.31 2.68
N GLU A 66 -10.52 -15.23 1.45
CA GLU A 66 -10.06 -16.06 0.33
C GLU A 66 -9.01 -15.39 -0.53
N TRP A 67 -8.96 -14.05 -0.55
CA TRP A 67 -8.04 -13.28 -1.41
C TRP A 67 -7.13 -12.35 -0.64
N GLY A 68 -7.60 -11.72 0.44
CA GLY A 68 -6.85 -10.67 1.14
C GLY A 68 -6.69 -9.38 0.35
N ILE A 69 -7.33 -9.30 -0.82
CA ILE A 69 -7.34 -8.16 -1.74
C ILE A 69 -8.64 -8.17 -2.54
N PHE A 70 -9.19 -6.99 -2.82
CA PHE A 70 -10.33 -6.81 -3.72
C PHE A 70 -10.36 -5.40 -4.31
N GLN A 71 -11.14 -5.20 -5.37
CA GLN A 71 -11.43 -3.89 -5.93
C GLN A 71 -12.82 -3.43 -5.50
N VAL A 72 -12.95 -2.16 -5.14
CA VAL A 72 -14.25 -1.54 -4.85
C VAL A 72 -14.61 -0.53 -5.95
N VAL A 73 -15.86 -0.62 -6.42
CA VAL A 73 -16.44 0.30 -7.41
C VAL A 73 -17.64 1.02 -6.80
N LYS A 74 -18.02 2.15 -7.40
CA LYS A 74 -19.10 3.02 -6.89
C LYS A 74 -18.99 3.28 -5.39
N HIS A 75 -17.77 3.45 -4.92
CA HIS A 75 -17.48 3.79 -3.52
C HIS A 75 -18.10 5.15 -3.15
N GLY A 76 -18.32 6.05 -4.11
CA GLY A 76 -18.93 7.36 -3.83
C GLY A 76 -17.92 8.46 -3.54
N ILE A 77 -16.63 8.20 -3.77
CA ILE A 77 -15.63 9.26 -3.95
C ILE A 77 -15.81 9.77 -5.38
N PRO A 78 -15.97 11.08 -5.60
CA PRO A 78 -16.09 11.64 -6.95
C PRO A 78 -14.84 11.35 -7.80
N ASP A 79 -15.03 11.02 -9.08
CA ASP A 79 -13.92 10.76 -10.01
C ASP A 79 -12.96 11.96 -10.13
N GLU A 80 -13.48 13.18 -10.00
CA GLU A 80 -12.68 14.42 -9.99
C GLU A 80 -11.69 14.51 -8.82
N VAL A 81 -12.04 13.92 -7.67
CA VAL A 81 -11.19 13.87 -6.48
C VAL A 81 -10.01 12.92 -6.73
N ILE A 82 -10.27 11.76 -7.32
CA ILE A 82 -9.24 10.80 -7.74
C ILE A 82 -8.34 11.40 -8.83
N ALA A 83 -8.94 12.01 -9.85
CA ALA A 83 -8.19 12.66 -10.93
C ALA A 83 -7.29 13.79 -10.40
N LYS A 84 -7.79 14.59 -9.44
CA LYS A 84 -6.99 15.66 -8.83
C LYS A 84 -5.85 15.11 -7.97
N LEU A 85 -6.08 14.05 -7.18
CA LEU A 85 -5.03 13.35 -6.43
C LEU A 85 -3.91 12.88 -7.36
N GLN A 86 -4.28 12.24 -8.47
CA GLN A 86 -3.34 11.75 -9.47
C GLN A 86 -2.57 12.89 -10.14
N SER A 87 -3.25 13.97 -10.55
CA SER A 87 -2.63 15.15 -11.18
C SER A 87 -1.60 15.79 -10.25
N VAL A 88 -1.99 16.09 -9.01
CA VAL A 88 -1.13 16.76 -8.03
C VAL A 88 0.08 15.91 -7.66
N GLY A 89 -0.10 14.59 -7.52
CA GLY A 89 1.01 13.67 -7.30
C GLY A 89 1.98 13.63 -8.50
N ARG A 90 1.44 13.61 -9.73
CA ARG A 90 2.24 13.62 -10.96
C ARG A 90 3.05 14.91 -11.09
N GLU A 91 2.38 16.05 -10.91
CA GLU A 91 3.01 17.39 -10.95
C GLU A 91 4.19 17.46 -9.98
N PHE A 92 4.09 16.91 -8.76
CA PHE A 92 5.21 16.84 -7.82
C PHE A 92 6.41 16.05 -8.38
N PHE A 93 6.20 14.88 -8.97
CA PHE A 93 7.30 14.05 -9.50
C PHE A 93 7.91 14.60 -10.81
N GLU A 94 7.18 15.47 -11.50
CA GLU A 94 7.65 16.22 -12.68
C GLU A 94 8.51 17.44 -12.31
N LEU A 95 8.55 17.87 -11.04
CA LEU A 95 9.42 18.95 -10.58
C LEU A 95 10.92 18.60 -10.74
N PRO A 96 11.79 19.63 -10.85
CA PRO A 96 13.23 19.48 -10.72
C PRO A 96 13.61 18.72 -9.44
N ASN A 97 14.73 17.99 -9.47
CA ASN A 97 15.12 17.18 -8.32
C ASN A 97 15.36 18.05 -7.08
N GLU A 98 15.93 19.24 -7.24
CA GLU A 98 16.20 20.20 -6.16
C GLU A 98 14.93 20.55 -5.38
N GLU A 99 13.78 20.70 -6.06
CA GLU A 99 12.49 20.98 -5.42
C GLU A 99 11.95 19.76 -4.65
N LYS A 100 12.13 18.55 -5.20
CA LYS A 100 11.71 17.30 -4.53
C LYS A 100 12.58 17.00 -3.31
N GLU A 101 13.87 17.32 -3.36
CA GLU A 101 14.81 17.14 -2.25
C GLU A 101 14.49 18.02 -1.03
N LEU A 102 13.74 19.13 -1.20
CA LEU A 102 13.32 19.99 -0.08
C LEU A 102 12.46 19.25 0.96
N VAL A 103 11.78 18.18 0.54
CA VAL A 103 10.96 17.32 1.40
C VAL A 103 11.58 15.94 1.60
N ALA A 104 12.86 15.76 1.26
CA ALA A 104 13.53 14.47 1.36
C ALA A 104 13.60 13.94 2.79
N LYS A 105 13.50 12.61 2.88
CA LYS A 105 13.76 11.86 4.10
C LYS A 105 15.21 12.05 4.54
N THR A 106 15.41 12.47 5.78
CA THR A 106 16.71 12.51 6.47
C THR A 106 16.89 11.30 7.39
N SER A 107 18.12 11.04 7.86
CA SER A 107 18.39 9.99 8.86
C SER A 107 17.60 10.13 10.16
N GLU A 108 17.15 11.34 10.48
CA GLU A 108 16.42 11.68 11.71
C GLU A 108 14.89 11.72 11.52
N SER A 109 14.41 11.72 10.28
CA SER A 109 13.00 11.95 9.92
C SER A 109 12.06 10.74 10.04
N GLY A 110 12.54 9.59 10.53
CA GLY A 110 11.74 8.38 10.60
C GLY A 110 11.43 7.81 9.21
N ILE A 111 10.15 7.71 8.84
CA ILE A 111 9.71 7.13 7.55
C ILE A 111 9.18 8.15 6.55
N GLU A 112 8.97 9.41 6.97
CA GLU A 112 8.35 10.43 6.14
C GLU A 112 9.38 11.17 5.24
N GLY A 113 8.90 11.66 4.11
CA GLY A 113 9.66 12.44 3.13
C GLY A 113 9.81 11.75 1.77
N TYR A 114 10.50 12.46 0.87
CA TYR A 114 10.88 11.97 -0.46
C TYR A 114 12.10 11.03 -0.37
N GLY A 115 11.99 9.86 -0.99
CA GLY A 115 12.84 8.70 -0.74
C GLY A 115 12.94 7.77 -1.96
N THR A 116 13.95 6.90 -1.97
CA THR A 116 14.09 5.82 -2.96
C THR A 116 14.14 4.43 -2.33
N SER A 117 14.21 4.37 -0.99
CA SER A 117 14.14 3.12 -0.23
C SER A 117 13.46 3.36 1.12
N LEU A 118 12.55 2.45 1.49
CA LEU A 118 11.96 2.38 2.83
C LEU A 118 12.58 1.29 3.70
N GLN A 119 13.06 0.21 3.09
CA GLN A 119 13.63 -0.96 3.75
C GLN A 119 15.05 -1.20 3.26
N LYS A 120 15.95 -1.56 4.17
CA LYS A 120 17.26 -2.12 3.79
C LYS A 120 17.01 -3.48 3.15
N GLU A 121 17.12 -3.56 1.84
CA GLU A 121 17.08 -4.86 1.17
C GLU A 121 18.36 -5.64 1.47
N VAL A 122 18.27 -6.96 1.31
CA VAL A 122 19.38 -7.89 1.54
C VAL A 122 20.45 -7.63 0.48
N GLU A 123 21.71 -7.75 0.88
CA GLU A 123 22.86 -7.66 -0.05
C GLU A 123 22.96 -6.35 -0.84
N GLY A 124 22.35 -5.26 -0.33
CA GLY A 124 22.44 -3.94 -0.97
C GLY A 124 21.60 -3.79 -2.25
N LYS A 125 20.65 -4.71 -2.49
CA LYS A 125 19.67 -4.60 -3.58
C LYS A 125 18.76 -3.37 -3.41
N LYS A 126 18.16 -2.91 -4.51
CA LYS A 126 17.26 -1.74 -4.53
C LYS A 126 16.05 -1.93 -5.43
N GLY A 127 14.87 -1.56 -4.95
CA GLY A 127 13.66 -1.45 -5.78
C GLY A 127 13.76 -0.32 -6.81
N TRP A 128 13.14 -0.50 -7.97
CA TRP A 128 13.06 0.49 -9.04
C TRP A 128 11.90 1.47 -8.78
N VAL A 129 12.02 2.27 -7.70
CA VAL A 129 10.95 3.16 -7.24
C VAL A 129 11.52 4.38 -6.52
N ASP A 130 10.97 5.56 -6.81
CA ASP A 130 11.03 6.70 -5.91
C ASP A 130 9.67 6.89 -5.24
N HIS A 131 9.64 7.52 -4.08
CA HIS A 131 8.40 7.71 -3.34
C HIS A 131 8.38 9.00 -2.52
N LEU A 132 7.18 9.47 -2.24
CA LEU A 132 6.90 10.47 -1.21
C LEU A 132 5.99 9.83 -0.18
N PHE A 133 6.42 9.78 1.08
CA PHE A 133 5.64 9.16 2.15
C PHE A 133 5.39 10.16 3.29
N HIS A 134 4.16 10.32 3.75
CA HIS A 134 3.86 11.26 4.82
C HIS A 134 2.52 10.94 5.48
N LYS A 135 2.36 11.38 6.73
CA LYS A 135 1.13 11.25 7.48
C LYS A 135 0.10 12.27 7.00
N ILE A 136 -1.14 11.79 6.85
CA ILE A 136 -2.30 12.57 6.43
C ILE A 136 -3.41 12.62 7.50
N TRP A 137 -3.39 11.72 8.49
CA TRP A 137 -4.33 11.71 9.61
C TRP A 137 -3.71 11.02 10.85
N PRO A 138 -4.10 11.39 12.08
CA PRO A 138 -4.94 12.55 12.43
C PRO A 138 -4.21 13.88 12.26
N PRO A 139 -4.91 15.03 12.25
CA PRO A 139 -4.30 16.34 12.02
C PRO A 139 -3.16 16.68 12.99
N ARG A 140 -3.20 16.15 14.22
CA ARG A 140 -2.16 16.33 15.23
C ARG A 140 -0.85 15.59 14.92
N GLU A 141 -0.91 14.56 14.07
CA GLU A 141 0.23 13.74 13.67
C GLU A 141 0.86 14.22 12.35
N ILE A 142 0.24 15.17 11.65
CA ILE A 142 0.72 15.65 10.35
C ILE A 142 1.96 16.53 10.52
N ASN A 143 3.05 16.13 9.89
CA ASN A 143 4.25 16.95 9.77
C ASN A 143 4.35 17.62 8.39
N TYR A 144 3.90 18.87 8.29
CA TYR A 144 3.91 19.66 7.05
C TYR A 144 5.30 19.95 6.49
N ARG A 145 6.39 19.59 7.20
CA ARG A 145 7.74 19.62 6.64
C ARG A 145 7.88 18.68 5.44
N PHE A 146 7.23 17.51 5.48
CA PHE A 146 7.35 16.49 4.44
C PHE A 146 6.30 16.62 3.33
N TRP A 147 5.41 17.60 3.43
CA TRP A 147 4.43 17.87 2.39
C TRP A 147 5.05 18.79 1.34
N PRO A 148 4.96 18.50 0.03
CA PRO A 148 5.37 19.42 -1.02
C PRO A 148 4.71 20.79 -0.88
N LYS A 149 5.46 21.87 -1.11
CA LYS A 149 4.89 23.24 -1.25
C LYS A 149 4.46 23.53 -2.69
N ASN A 150 5.10 22.84 -3.64
CA ASN A 150 4.83 22.90 -5.06
C ASN A 150 4.42 21.48 -5.51
N PRO A 151 3.32 21.30 -6.26
CA PRO A 151 2.31 22.33 -6.54
C PRO A 151 1.58 22.79 -5.25
N PRO A 152 1.20 24.08 -5.10
CA PRO A 152 0.46 24.58 -3.93
C PRO A 152 -0.82 23.79 -3.64
N GLU A 153 -1.42 23.24 -4.69
CA GLU A 153 -2.61 22.41 -4.68
C GLU A 153 -2.47 21.22 -3.73
N TYR A 154 -1.25 20.67 -3.60
CA TYR A 154 -0.93 19.57 -2.68
C TYR A 154 -1.32 19.87 -1.24
N ARG A 155 -1.13 21.12 -0.79
CA ARG A 155 -1.46 21.55 0.58
C ARG A 155 -2.82 22.23 0.65
N SER A 156 -3.28 22.82 -0.45
CA SER A 156 -4.40 23.77 -0.47
C SER A 156 -5.77 23.15 -0.18
N LYS A 157 -5.92 21.84 -0.30
CA LYS A 157 -7.21 21.17 -0.11
C LYS A 157 -7.03 19.93 0.76
N ARG A 158 -7.55 20.03 1.99
CA ARG A 158 -7.77 18.88 2.88
C ARG A 158 -8.83 17.90 2.34
N ASP A 159 -9.41 18.19 1.18
CA ASP A 159 -10.67 17.61 0.72
C ASP A 159 -10.52 16.15 0.25
N VAL A 160 -9.42 15.80 -0.43
CA VAL A 160 -9.22 14.42 -0.92
C VAL A 160 -9.10 13.42 0.24
N CYS A 161 -8.32 13.76 1.27
CA CYS A 161 -8.21 12.90 2.46
C CYS A 161 -9.52 12.97 3.26
N ARG A 162 -10.11 14.15 3.46
CA ARG A 162 -11.36 14.33 4.23
C ARG A 162 -12.57 13.58 3.68
N GLU A 163 -12.75 13.53 2.37
CA GLU A 163 -13.86 12.77 1.77
C GLU A 163 -13.66 11.25 1.87
N THR A 164 -12.40 10.79 1.96
CA THR A 164 -12.05 9.39 2.27
C THR A 164 -11.97 9.06 3.76
N GLU A 165 -11.85 10.09 4.63
CA GLU A 165 -11.46 9.98 6.04
C GLU A 165 -12.56 9.39 6.95
N GLY A 166 -13.82 9.35 6.51
CA GLY A 166 -14.95 9.07 7.41
C GLY A 166 -15.71 7.80 7.08
N SER A 167 -16.36 7.75 5.91
CA SER A 167 -17.39 6.75 5.60
C SER A 167 -16.79 5.41 5.19
N HIS A 168 -15.92 5.36 4.19
CA HIS A 168 -15.46 4.08 3.62
C HIS A 168 -14.67 3.22 4.60
N LYS A 169 -13.75 3.82 5.37
CA LYS A 169 -12.95 3.07 6.35
C LYS A 169 -13.81 2.47 7.47
N GLN A 170 -14.74 3.27 8.00
CA GLN A 170 -15.55 2.87 9.15
C GLN A 170 -16.53 1.80 8.70
N VAL A 171 -17.04 1.94 7.49
CA VAL A 171 -17.90 0.96 6.84
C VAL A 171 -17.14 -0.33 6.53
N LEU A 172 -15.93 -0.29 5.98
CA LEU A 172 -15.12 -1.48 5.72
C LEU A 172 -14.74 -2.23 7.01
N LEU A 173 -14.23 -1.52 8.03
CA LEU A 173 -13.92 -2.14 9.33
C LEU A 173 -15.17 -2.70 10.02
N LYS A 174 -16.32 -2.03 9.87
CA LYS A 174 -17.62 -2.53 10.34
C LYS A 174 -17.98 -3.84 9.65
N TRP A 175 -17.95 -3.88 8.32
CA TRP A 175 -18.31 -5.06 7.56
C TRP A 175 -17.35 -6.23 7.80
N LEU A 176 -16.05 -5.95 7.92
CA LEU A 176 -15.07 -6.96 8.30
C LEU A 176 -15.37 -7.53 9.70
N SER A 177 -15.77 -6.70 10.66
CA SER A 177 -16.12 -7.15 12.02
C SER A 177 -17.37 -8.03 11.99
N LEU A 178 -18.43 -7.56 11.33
CA LEU A 178 -19.68 -8.32 11.17
C LEU A 178 -19.44 -9.66 10.44
N GLY A 179 -18.55 -9.68 9.45
CA GLY A 179 -18.16 -10.88 8.71
C GLY A 179 -17.43 -11.93 9.55
N LEU A 180 -16.83 -11.53 10.68
CA LEU A 180 -16.23 -12.41 11.69
C LEU A 180 -17.24 -12.84 12.75
N GLY A 181 -18.51 -12.43 12.65
CA GLY A 181 -19.52 -12.65 13.69
C GLY A 181 -19.35 -11.74 14.92
N LEU A 182 -18.54 -10.69 14.81
CA LEU A 182 -18.29 -9.73 15.88
C LEU A 182 -19.26 -8.55 15.83
N GLN A 183 -19.26 -7.74 16.89
CA GLN A 183 -19.91 -6.44 16.85
C GLN A 183 -19.20 -5.53 15.83
N GLY A 184 -19.97 -4.68 15.14
CA GLY A 184 -19.47 -3.85 14.03
C GLY A 184 -18.38 -2.83 14.38
N HIS A 185 -17.93 -2.73 15.62
CA HIS A 185 -16.88 -1.81 16.05
C HIS A 185 -15.60 -2.51 16.50
N GLU A 186 -15.57 -3.84 16.61
CA GLU A 186 -14.45 -4.58 17.20
C GLU A 186 -13.13 -4.37 16.44
N LEU A 187 -13.12 -4.53 15.11
CA LEU A 187 -11.89 -4.28 14.35
C LEU A 187 -11.49 -2.81 14.35
N LYS A 188 -12.46 -1.88 14.40
CA LYS A 188 -12.15 -0.45 14.54
C LYS A 188 -11.43 -0.20 15.86
N ALA A 189 -11.93 -0.75 16.97
CA ALA A 189 -11.28 -0.65 18.27
C ALA A 189 -9.90 -1.32 18.27
N GLY A 190 -9.79 -2.52 17.68
CA GLY A 190 -8.56 -3.30 17.59
C GLY A 190 -7.43 -2.68 16.75
N VAL A 191 -7.73 -1.65 15.95
CA VAL A 191 -6.72 -0.91 15.17
C VAL A 191 -6.45 0.49 15.75
N GLY A 192 -6.86 0.76 16.99
CA GLY A 192 -6.65 2.05 17.66
C GLY A 192 -7.78 3.06 17.51
N GLY A 193 -8.96 2.64 17.01
CA GLY A 193 -10.16 3.46 17.02
C GLY A 193 -10.02 4.74 16.18
N ASP A 194 -10.40 5.87 16.79
CA ASP A 194 -10.31 7.19 16.17
C ASP A 194 -8.88 7.77 16.19
N ASP A 195 -7.96 7.13 16.93
CA ASP A 195 -6.55 7.51 17.00
C ASP A 195 -5.68 6.84 15.93
N ALA A 196 -6.24 5.96 15.10
CA ALA A 196 -5.54 5.31 13.99
C ALA A 196 -4.85 6.33 13.06
N VAL A 197 -3.65 5.99 12.60
CA VAL A 197 -2.77 6.86 11.81
C VAL A 197 -2.87 6.50 10.33
N PHE A 198 -2.94 7.53 9.47
CA PHE A 198 -3.10 7.35 8.04
C PHE A 198 -1.87 7.92 7.37
N LEU A 199 -1.23 7.10 6.54
CA LEU A 199 -0.04 7.51 5.81
C LEU A 199 -0.30 7.32 4.33
N MET A 200 -0.08 8.38 3.55
CA MET A 200 -0.14 8.30 2.10
C MET A 200 1.26 8.15 1.55
N LYS A 201 1.47 7.10 0.76
CA LYS A 201 2.69 6.94 -0.04
C LYS A 201 2.34 7.13 -1.50
N ILE A 202 3.01 8.06 -2.15
CA ILE A 202 2.99 8.16 -3.61
C ILE A 202 4.19 7.39 -4.12
N ASN A 203 3.98 6.29 -4.82
CA ASN A 203 5.05 5.54 -5.48
C ASN A 203 5.17 6.00 -6.93
N PHE A 204 6.39 6.23 -7.37
CA PHE A 204 6.75 6.61 -8.73
C PHE A 204 7.74 5.59 -9.29
N TYR A 205 7.30 4.86 -10.30
CA TYR A 205 8.08 3.83 -10.97
C TYR A 205 8.41 4.34 -12.38
N PRO A 206 9.61 4.90 -12.60
CA PRO A 206 9.99 5.38 -13.92
C PRO A 206 10.17 4.21 -14.90
N PRO A 207 10.12 4.46 -16.22
CA PRO A 207 10.36 3.43 -17.22
C PRO A 207 11.67 2.67 -16.99
N CYS A 208 11.63 1.35 -17.07
CA CYS A 208 12.78 0.50 -16.79
C CYS A 208 13.26 -0.19 -18.08
N PRO A 209 14.53 -0.07 -18.49
CA PRO A 209 15.04 -0.77 -19.68
C PRO A 209 14.92 -2.30 -19.63
N ARG A 210 14.90 -2.88 -18.42
CA ARG A 210 14.83 -4.32 -18.14
C ARG A 210 13.76 -4.64 -17.07
N PRO A 211 12.46 -4.43 -17.39
CA PRO A 211 11.38 -4.69 -16.45
C PRO A 211 11.22 -6.18 -16.11
N ASP A 212 11.78 -7.03 -16.96
CA ASP A 212 11.87 -8.47 -16.81
C ASP A 212 12.81 -8.90 -15.66
N LEU A 213 13.73 -8.02 -15.23
CA LEU A 213 14.73 -8.29 -14.19
C LEU A 213 14.52 -7.51 -12.88
N ALA A 214 13.73 -6.44 -12.90
CA ALA A 214 13.60 -5.52 -11.77
C ALA A 214 12.19 -5.54 -11.17
N LEU A 215 12.10 -5.26 -9.87
CA LEU A 215 10.85 -4.99 -9.18
C LEU A 215 10.87 -3.55 -8.68
N GLY A 216 9.73 -2.88 -8.75
CA GLY A 216 9.52 -1.59 -8.11
C GLY A 216 9.48 -1.75 -6.60
N VAL A 217 8.60 -2.64 -6.12
CA VAL A 217 8.55 -3.07 -4.71
C VAL A 217 8.58 -4.58 -4.68
N VAL A 218 9.47 -5.14 -3.86
CA VAL A 218 9.63 -6.59 -3.68
C VAL A 218 8.40 -7.23 -3.04
N ALA A 219 8.36 -8.57 -3.03
CA ALA A 219 7.27 -9.32 -2.40
C ALA A 219 7.16 -8.99 -0.91
N HIS A 220 5.98 -8.58 -0.48
CA HIS A 220 5.67 -8.27 0.91
C HIS A 220 4.18 -8.41 1.21
N THR A 221 3.84 -8.41 2.50
CA THR A 221 2.49 -8.12 2.99
C THR A 221 2.51 -6.76 3.67
N ASP A 222 1.38 -6.06 3.67
CA ASP A 222 1.29 -4.72 4.26
C ASP A 222 1.27 -4.79 5.80
N MET A 223 2.14 -4.01 6.44
CA MET A 223 2.18 -3.89 7.90
C MET A 223 0.97 -3.17 8.49
N SER A 224 0.17 -2.50 7.66
CA SER A 224 -1.01 -1.76 8.07
C SER A 224 -2.16 -2.69 8.49
N SER A 225 -3.28 -2.11 8.88
CA SER A 225 -4.54 -2.83 9.07
C SER A 225 -5.25 -3.02 7.74
N ILE A 226 -5.42 -1.93 7.00
CA ILE A 226 -6.02 -1.91 5.66
C ILE A 226 -5.20 -0.93 4.82
N THR A 227 -5.02 -1.25 3.55
CA THR A 227 -4.47 -0.32 2.55
C THR A 227 -5.51 -0.04 1.48
N ILE A 228 -5.75 1.24 1.19
CA ILE A 228 -6.61 1.69 0.10
C ILE A 228 -5.71 2.32 -0.96
N LEU A 229 -5.67 1.73 -2.15
CA LEU A 229 -4.76 2.10 -3.22
C LEU A 229 -5.52 2.63 -4.42
N VAL A 230 -5.14 3.84 -4.86
CA VAL A 230 -5.48 4.37 -6.18
C VAL A 230 -4.30 4.10 -7.13
N PRO A 231 -4.46 3.33 -8.20
CA PRO A 231 -3.43 3.16 -9.22
C PRO A 231 -3.57 4.21 -10.33
N ASN A 232 -2.55 4.38 -11.17
CA ASN A 232 -2.75 4.94 -12.51
C ASN A 232 -3.11 3.83 -13.52
N GLU A 233 -3.26 4.18 -14.79
CA GLU A 233 -3.63 3.27 -15.87
C GLU A 233 -2.58 2.17 -16.17
N VAL A 234 -1.33 2.37 -15.76
CA VAL A 234 -0.21 1.48 -16.06
C VAL A 234 -0.20 0.29 -15.09
N GLN A 235 -0.36 -0.90 -15.64
CA GLN A 235 -0.35 -2.15 -14.86
C GLN A 235 0.98 -2.37 -14.13
N GLY A 236 0.93 -3.08 -13.01
CA GLY A 236 2.13 -3.56 -12.34
C GLY A 236 1.95 -4.09 -10.93
N LEU A 237 0.75 -4.04 -10.35
CA LEU A 237 0.47 -4.76 -9.11
C LEU A 237 0.33 -6.24 -9.43
N GLN A 238 1.11 -7.06 -8.74
CA GLN A 238 0.98 -8.51 -8.77
C GLN A 238 0.71 -9.04 -7.38
N VAL A 239 -0.06 -10.11 -7.31
CA VAL A 239 -0.33 -10.81 -6.05
C VAL A 239 -0.01 -12.30 -6.21
N PHE A 240 0.38 -12.92 -5.11
CA PHE A 240 0.78 -14.31 -5.07
C PHE A 240 -0.39 -15.20 -4.63
N ARG A 241 -0.74 -16.19 -5.44
CA ARG A 241 -1.81 -17.15 -5.15
C ARG A 241 -1.49 -18.49 -5.81
N ASP A 242 -1.77 -19.58 -5.10
CA ASP A 242 -1.63 -20.94 -5.61
C ASP A 242 -0.25 -21.22 -6.22
N GLY A 243 0.81 -20.66 -5.62
CA GLY A 243 2.20 -20.84 -6.07
C GLY A 243 2.65 -19.89 -7.19
N HIS A 244 1.80 -18.97 -7.65
CA HIS A 244 2.05 -18.15 -8.83
C HIS A 244 1.86 -16.65 -8.56
N TRP A 245 2.64 -15.82 -9.25
CA TRP A 245 2.42 -14.37 -9.32
C TRP A 245 1.55 -14.05 -10.54
N TYR A 246 0.46 -13.30 -10.35
CA TYR A 246 -0.38 -12.84 -11.47
C TYR A 246 -0.66 -11.35 -11.39
N ASP A 247 -0.91 -10.75 -12.55
CA ASP A 247 -1.23 -9.33 -12.68
C ASP A 247 -2.66 -9.04 -12.22
N VAL A 248 -2.82 -8.05 -11.34
CA VAL A 248 -4.14 -7.54 -10.95
C VAL A 248 -4.60 -6.54 -12.00
N LYS A 249 -5.62 -6.89 -12.77
CA LYS A 249 -6.21 -6.01 -13.78
C LYS A 249 -6.99 -4.87 -13.12
N TYR A 250 -6.58 -3.63 -13.42
CA TYR A 250 -7.24 -2.44 -12.88
C TYR A 250 -8.58 -2.15 -13.55
N ILE A 251 -9.56 -1.79 -12.73
CA ILE A 251 -10.83 -1.22 -13.15
C ILE A 251 -10.71 0.30 -13.06
N PRO A 252 -11.06 1.05 -14.13
CA PRO A 252 -11.03 2.52 -14.08
C PRO A 252 -11.82 3.07 -12.89
N ASN A 253 -11.21 4.01 -12.17
CA ASN A 253 -11.73 4.66 -10.96
C ASN A 253 -12.04 3.73 -9.78
N ALA A 254 -11.74 2.43 -9.85
CA ALA A 254 -11.86 1.55 -8.69
C ALA A 254 -10.73 1.79 -7.68
N LEU A 255 -11.02 1.57 -6.39
CA LEU A 255 -9.99 1.50 -5.36
C LEU A 255 -9.60 0.04 -5.16
N ILE A 256 -8.31 -0.22 -4.99
CA ILE A 256 -7.82 -1.54 -4.59
C ILE A 256 -7.67 -1.54 -3.07
N VAL A 257 -8.28 -2.51 -2.40
CA VAL A 257 -8.22 -2.68 -0.95
C VAL A 257 -7.39 -3.92 -0.64
N HIS A 258 -6.36 -3.77 0.19
CA HIS A 258 -5.62 -4.88 0.78
C HIS A 258 -5.98 -5.03 2.26
N ILE A 259 -6.10 -6.27 2.70
CA ILE A 259 -6.04 -6.63 4.11
C ILE A 259 -4.57 -6.66 4.52
N GLY A 260 -4.24 -5.90 5.56
CA GLY A 260 -2.90 -5.87 6.12
C GLY A 260 -2.75 -6.80 7.32
N ASP A 261 -1.51 -6.96 7.77
CA ASP A 261 -1.14 -7.90 8.82
C ASP A 261 -1.90 -7.67 10.12
N GLN A 262 -2.25 -6.42 10.45
CA GLN A 262 -2.92 -6.16 11.74
C GLN A 262 -4.32 -6.74 11.76
N ILE A 263 -5.04 -6.74 10.64
CA ILE A 263 -6.36 -7.39 10.53
C ILE A 263 -6.21 -8.91 10.49
N GLU A 264 -5.18 -9.44 9.84
CA GLU A 264 -4.86 -10.88 9.91
C GLU A 264 -4.61 -11.32 11.37
N ILE A 265 -3.81 -10.55 12.12
CA ILE A 265 -3.54 -10.81 13.55
C ILE A 265 -4.82 -10.72 14.39
N LEU A 266 -5.58 -9.62 14.28
CA LEU A 266 -6.82 -9.40 15.03
C LEU A 266 -7.85 -10.51 14.78
N SER A 267 -7.96 -10.97 13.52
CA SER A 267 -8.86 -12.04 13.12
C SER A 267 -8.33 -13.45 13.40
N ASN A 268 -7.21 -13.58 14.12
CA ASN A 268 -6.53 -14.85 14.39
C ASN A 268 -6.25 -15.68 13.12
N GLY A 269 -5.98 -14.98 12.02
CA GLY A 269 -5.66 -15.54 10.71
C GLY A 269 -6.86 -15.96 9.88
N GLU A 270 -8.09 -15.56 10.22
CA GLU A 270 -9.27 -15.80 9.37
C GLU A 270 -9.21 -14.96 8.08
N TYR A 271 -8.94 -13.66 8.21
CA TYR A 271 -8.64 -12.81 7.04
C TYR A 271 -7.14 -12.84 6.72
N LYS A 272 -6.81 -12.71 5.43
CA LYS A 272 -5.45 -12.96 4.92
C LYS A 272 -4.76 -11.69 4.49
N ALA A 273 -3.54 -11.46 4.98
CA ALA A 273 -2.65 -10.47 4.40
C ALA A 273 -1.95 -11.08 3.18
N VAL A 274 -2.35 -10.67 1.98
CA VAL A 274 -1.86 -11.29 0.74
C VAL A 274 -0.45 -10.81 0.38
N LEU A 275 0.42 -11.75 0.02
CA LEU A 275 1.72 -11.43 -0.58
C LEU A 275 1.51 -10.75 -1.92
N HIS A 276 2.10 -9.57 -2.06
CA HIS A 276 2.00 -8.76 -3.27
C HIS A 276 3.34 -8.08 -3.59
N ARG A 277 3.51 -7.68 -4.86
CA ARG A 277 4.70 -6.97 -5.35
C ARG A 277 4.33 -5.96 -6.43
N SER A 278 5.26 -5.07 -6.76
CA SER A 278 5.09 -4.15 -7.89
C SER A 278 6.13 -4.42 -8.97
N THR A 279 5.68 -4.76 -10.17
CA THR A 279 6.50 -4.76 -11.38
C THR A 279 6.60 -3.35 -11.97
N VAL A 280 7.51 -3.19 -12.92
CA VAL A 280 7.77 -1.93 -13.62
C VAL A 280 7.54 -2.12 -15.11
N ASN A 281 7.37 -1.01 -15.84
CA ASN A 281 7.09 -1.02 -17.26
C ASN A 281 8.28 -0.47 -18.05
N LYS A 282 8.45 -0.90 -19.31
CA LYS A 282 9.56 -0.47 -20.16
C LYS A 282 9.42 0.95 -20.67
N ASP A 283 8.19 1.35 -21.00
CA ASP A 283 7.91 2.53 -21.82
C ASP A 283 7.12 3.59 -21.06
N GLN A 284 6.33 3.19 -20.06
CA GLN A 284 5.41 4.05 -19.34
C GLN A 284 5.79 4.18 -17.86
N THR A 285 5.63 5.39 -17.32
CA THR A 285 5.73 5.63 -15.88
C THR A 285 4.50 5.06 -15.18
N ARG A 286 4.72 4.19 -14.20
CA ARG A 286 3.66 3.72 -13.30
C ARG A 286 3.66 4.58 -12.04
N MET A 287 2.48 4.88 -11.52
CA MET A 287 2.31 5.55 -10.24
C MET A 287 1.19 4.91 -9.42
N SER A 288 1.30 4.98 -8.10
CA SER A 288 0.23 4.57 -7.19
C SER A 288 0.20 5.42 -5.93
N TRP A 289 -0.99 5.54 -5.34
CA TRP A 289 -1.26 6.32 -4.12
C TRP A 289 -1.91 5.42 -3.05
N PRO A 290 -1.21 4.44 -2.47
CA PRO A 290 -1.69 3.74 -1.29
C PRO A 290 -1.80 4.68 -0.08
N VAL A 291 -2.93 4.57 0.61
CA VAL A 291 -3.17 5.07 1.96
C VAL A 291 -3.19 3.88 2.91
N PHE A 292 -2.21 3.85 3.82
CA PHE A 292 -2.09 2.85 4.86
C PHE A 292 -2.84 3.32 6.10
N ILE A 293 -3.72 2.47 6.62
CA ILE A 293 -4.42 2.69 7.90
C ILE A 293 -3.70 1.85 8.95
N GLU A 294 -2.99 2.51 9.85
CA GLU A 294 -2.10 1.89 10.82
C GLU A 294 -2.59 2.13 12.27
N PRO A 295 -2.41 1.16 13.17
CA PRO A 295 -2.56 1.40 14.60
C PRO A 295 -1.57 2.46 15.10
N PRO A 296 -1.88 3.20 16.18
CA PRO A 296 -0.91 4.06 16.83
C PRO A 296 0.35 3.27 17.24
N PRO A 297 1.56 3.86 17.20
CA PRO A 297 2.81 3.13 17.45
C PRO A 297 2.86 2.37 18.78
N GLU A 298 2.28 2.92 19.84
CA GLU A 298 2.25 2.31 21.19
C GLU A 298 1.06 1.37 21.40
N PHE A 299 0.12 1.31 20.45
CA PHE A 299 -1.09 0.49 20.57
C PHE A 299 -0.74 -0.99 20.48
N GLU A 300 -1.31 -1.80 21.37
CA GLU A 300 -1.12 -3.25 21.39
C GLU A 300 -2.13 -3.93 20.48
N VAL A 301 -1.64 -4.69 19.51
CA VAL A 301 -2.44 -5.46 18.57
C VAL A 301 -2.22 -6.93 18.86
N GLY A 302 -3.32 -7.69 18.97
CA GLY A 302 -3.32 -9.13 19.17
C GLY A 302 -4.68 -9.73 18.78
N PRO A 303 -4.81 -11.06 18.72
CA PRO A 303 -6.07 -11.69 18.34
C PRO A 303 -7.23 -11.31 19.26
N ILE A 304 -8.40 -11.05 18.66
CA ILE A 304 -9.64 -10.76 19.39
C ILE A 304 -10.06 -12.02 20.16
N ALA A 305 -10.38 -11.87 21.45
CA ALA A 305 -10.57 -12.99 22.36
C ALA A 305 -11.71 -13.93 21.91
N GLU A 306 -12.80 -13.36 21.40
CA GLU A 306 -13.97 -14.07 20.87
C GLU A 306 -13.61 -15.00 19.70
N LEU A 307 -12.58 -14.66 18.92
CA LEU A 307 -12.09 -15.45 17.78
C LEU A 307 -11.05 -16.51 18.18
N CYS A 308 -10.70 -16.56 19.46
CA CYS A 308 -9.79 -17.53 20.05
C CYS A 308 -10.51 -18.52 20.99
N ALA A 309 -11.84 -18.45 21.12
CA ALA A 309 -12.59 -19.28 22.07
C ALA A 309 -12.44 -20.79 21.76
N ASP A 310 -12.33 -21.17 20.48
CA ASP A 310 -12.31 -22.56 20.02
C ASP A 310 -10.91 -23.13 19.74
N GLY A 311 -9.83 -22.39 20.05
CA GLY A 311 -8.46 -22.85 19.77
C GLY A 311 -7.34 -21.91 20.24
N PRO A 312 -6.07 -22.33 20.15
CA PRO A 312 -4.95 -21.49 20.59
C PRO A 312 -4.81 -20.26 19.69
N SER A 313 -4.43 -19.14 20.31
CA SER A 313 -4.02 -17.92 19.62
C SER A 313 -2.84 -18.23 18.68
N LYS A 314 -2.98 -17.95 17.38
CA LYS A 314 -1.92 -18.15 16.38
C LYS A 314 -0.87 -17.03 16.41
N TYR A 315 -1.23 -15.88 16.98
CA TYR A 315 -0.39 -14.68 17.03
C TYR A 315 -0.20 -14.21 18.47
N LYS A 316 0.85 -13.43 18.72
CA LYS A 316 1.12 -12.80 20.02
C LYS A 316 0.68 -11.34 20.01
N THR A 317 0.14 -10.88 21.13
CA THR A 317 -0.11 -9.44 21.35
C THR A 317 1.21 -8.69 21.46
N LYS A 318 1.36 -7.60 20.69
CA LYS A 318 2.54 -6.72 20.72
C LYS A 318 2.18 -5.29 20.38
N LYS A 319 3.02 -4.34 20.78
CA LYS A 319 2.91 -2.96 20.30
C LYS A 319 3.19 -2.88 18.81
N TYR A 320 2.43 -2.03 18.12
CA TYR A 320 2.55 -1.85 16.67
C TYR A 320 3.98 -1.46 16.23
N LYS A 321 4.62 -0.52 16.94
CA LYS A 321 5.99 -0.11 16.64
C LYS A 321 7.01 -1.25 16.73
N ASP A 322 6.82 -2.18 17.67
CA ASP A 322 7.72 -3.30 17.89
C ASP A 322 7.50 -4.35 16.78
N TYR A 323 6.25 -4.55 16.37
CA TYR A 323 5.91 -5.35 15.19
C TYR A 323 6.59 -4.80 13.93
N VAL A 324 6.43 -3.49 13.66
CA VAL A 324 7.03 -2.81 12.50
C VAL A 324 8.55 -2.92 12.55
N TYR A 325 9.18 -2.67 13.71
CA TYR A 325 10.62 -2.81 13.87
C TYR A 325 11.11 -4.21 13.55
N CYS A 326 10.47 -5.25 14.11
CA CYS A 326 10.85 -6.63 13.83
C CYS A 326 10.67 -6.99 12.36
N LYS A 327 9.56 -6.58 11.73
CA LYS A 327 9.30 -6.87 10.32
C LYS A 327 10.29 -6.17 9.38
N LEU A 328 10.57 -4.89 9.60
CA LEU A 328 11.57 -4.13 8.82
C LEU A 328 12.99 -4.70 8.93
N ASN A 329 13.34 -5.27 10.08
CA ASN A 329 14.66 -5.86 10.35
C ASN A 329 14.70 -7.39 10.17
N LYS A 330 13.64 -8.01 9.63
CA LYS A 330 13.51 -9.46 9.42
C LYS A 330 13.78 -10.29 10.69
N ILE A 331 13.38 -9.76 11.84
CA ILE A 331 13.47 -10.44 13.13
C ILE A 331 12.24 -11.34 13.28
N PRO A 332 12.39 -12.64 13.63
CA PRO A 332 11.27 -13.53 13.87
C PRO A 332 10.28 -12.97 14.91
N GLN A 333 8.98 -13.09 14.62
CA GLN A 333 7.89 -12.55 15.44
C GLN A 333 7.35 -13.59 16.43
#